data_AF-A0A5B8NKW0-F1
#
_entry.id   AF-A0A5B8NKW0-F1
#
_cell.length_a   1.000
_cell.length_b   1.000
_cell.length_c   1.000
_cell.angle_alpha   90.00
_cell.angle_beta   90.00
_cell.angle_gamma   90.00
#
_symmetry.space_group_name_H-M   'P 1'
#
loop_
_entity.id
_entity.type
_entity.pdbx_description
1 polymer ?
#
loop_
_entity_poly.entity_id
_entity_poly.type
_entity_poly.pdbx_seq_one_letter_code
_entity_poly.pdbx_strand_id
1 'polypeptide(L)'
;MSQSTQAHLERTINKNRPLEERQQVVKQMNYYMGAKLLEVGMDPQSPEILYRWSVKHHDDEQTCTLSAFWGESKKELLSGENPLTGEELISCARANASKDIVTVAQLCGYASDVDGFRAALKEAMATMGMEVESLQKLIQN
;
A
#
# COMPACT_ATOMS: atom_id res chain seq x y z
N MET A 1 9.88 19.74 -18.06
CA MET A 1 10.22 18.42 -17.50
C MET A 1 9.00 17.96 -16.73
N SER A 2 8.41 16.80 -17.02
CA SER A 2 7.33 16.26 -16.19
C SER A 2 7.92 15.96 -14.81
N GLN A 3 7.60 16.79 -13.83
CA GLN A 3 7.91 16.44 -12.45
C GLN A 3 7.08 15.20 -12.13
N SER A 4 7.73 14.10 -11.73
CA SER A 4 7.04 12.92 -11.22
C SER A 4 6.12 13.37 -10.09
N THR A 5 4.85 12.95 -10.12
CA THR A 5 3.89 13.24 -9.04
C THR A 5 3.74 12.07 -8.06
N GLN A 6 4.72 11.16 -8.08
CA GLN A 6 4.85 10.04 -7.17
C GLN A 6 6.31 9.75 -6.80
N ALA A 7 6.50 9.14 -5.65
CA ALA A 7 7.78 8.66 -5.16
C ALA A 7 7.62 7.28 -4.50
N HIS A 8 8.56 6.38 -4.78
CA HIS A 8 8.60 5.04 -4.20
C HIS A 8 9.90 4.84 -3.41
N LEU A 9 9.80 4.10 -2.31
CA LEU A 9 10.92 3.64 -1.51
C LEU A 9 10.72 2.16 -1.19
N GLU A 10 11.71 1.35 -1.52
CA GLU A 10 11.65 -0.10 -1.34
C GLU A 10 12.75 -0.61 -0.41
N ARG A 11 12.41 -1.58 0.44
CA ARG A 11 13.37 -2.31 1.28
C ARG A 11 13.00 -3.79 1.37
N THR A 12 13.98 -4.65 1.19
CA THR A 12 13.88 -6.07 1.47
C THR A 12 14.24 -6.33 2.93
N ILE A 13 13.39 -7.09 3.61
CA ILE A 13 13.52 -7.43 5.04
C ILE A 13 13.46 -8.94 5.17
N ASN A 14 14.45 -9.54 5.82
CA ASN A 14 14.38 -10.95 6.19
C ASN A 14 13.36 -11.15 7.34
N LYS A 15 12.39 -12.03 7.13
CA LYS A 15 11.26 -12.33 8.03
C LYS A 15 11.69 -13.04 9.31
N ASN A 16 12.84 -13.72 9.30
CA ASN A 16 13.41 -14.42 10.45
C ASN A 16 14.12 -13.48 11.42
N ARG A 17 14.31 -12.20 11.06
CA ARG A 17 14.81 -11.19 12.01
C ARG A 17 13.78 -10.87 13.10
N PRO A 18 14.24 -10.48 14.30
CA PRO A 18 13.38 -10.02 15.39
C PRO A 18 12.37 -8.98 14.91
N LEU A 19 11.14 -9.03 15.45
CA LEU A 19 10.05 -8.12 15.04
C LEU A 19 10.44 -6.64 15.18
N GLU A 20 11.15 -6.29 16.25
CA GLU A 20 11.60 -4.92 16.52
C GLU A 20 12.53 -4.39 15.42
N GLU A 21 13.48 -5.21 14.95
CA GLU A 21 14.36 -4.83 13.84
C GLU A 21 13.56 -4.59 12.55
N ARG A 22 12.59 -5.48 12.26
CA ARG A 22 11.72 -5.33 11.09
C ARG A 22 10.88 -4.06 11.18
N GLN A 23 10.35 -3.74 12.35
CA GLN A 23 9.61 -2.49 12.60
C GLN A 23 10.50 -1.25 12.49
N GLN A 24 11.76 -1.33 12.93
CA GLN A 24 12.72 -0.24 12.80
C GLN A 24 13.01 0.08 11.33
N VAL A 25 13.14 -0.92 10.46
CA VAL A 25 13.30 -0.69 9.01
C VAL A 25 12.10 0.05 8.44
N VAL A 26 10.88 -0.36 8.77
CA VAL A 26 9.65 0.31 8.34
C VAL A 26 9.59 1.76 8.85
N LYS A 27 10.02 2.01 10.10
CA LYS A 27 10.11 3.37 10.65
C LYS A 27 11.12 4.24 9.89
N GLN A 28 12.30 3.70 9.57
CA GLN A 28 13.32 4.40 8.79
C GLN A 28 12.81 4.74 7.38
N MET A 29 12.03 3.85 6.76
CA MET A 29 11.43 4.13 5.46
C MET A 29 10.54 5.38 5.47
N ASN A 30 9.75 5.60 6.52
CA ASN A 30 8.96 6.83 6.64
C ASN A 30 9.85 8.08 6.69
N TYR A 31 10.95 8.02 7.45
CA TYR A 31 11.91 9.12 7.53
C TYR A 31 12.55 9.44 6.17
N TYR A 32 13.03 8.41 5.46
CA TYR A 32 13.64 8.58 4.14
C TYR A 32 12.65 9.04 3.07
N MET A 33 11.39 8.59 3.15
CA MET A 33 10.35 9.10 2.26
C MET A 33 10.12 10.60 2.50
N GLY A 34 10.09 11.04 3.76
CA GLY A 34 10.00 12.46 4.08
C GLY A 34 11.13 13.29 3.48
N ALA A 35 12.38 12.82 3.59
CA ALA A 35 13.52 13.48 2.95
C ALA A 35 13.36 13.57 1.42
N LYS A 36 12.95 12.47 0.78
CA LYS A 36 12.72 12.41 -0.68
C LYS A 36 11.63 13.36 -1.15
N LEU A 37 10.58 13.55 -0.35
CA LEU A 37 9.51 14.51 -0.66
C LEU A 37 9.99 15.96 -0.56
N LEU A 38 10.82 16.27 0.44
CA LEU A 38 11.42 17.60 0.59
C LEU A 38 12.34 17.96 -0.59
N GLU A 39 13.07 16.99 -1.16
CA GLU A 39 13.92 17.19 -2.35
C GLU A 39 13.12 17.66 -3.57
N VAL A 40 11.84 17.31 -3.66
CA VAL A 40 10.94 17.71 -4.74
C VAL A 40 9.98 18.84 -4.33
N GLY A 41 10.23 19.49 -3.19
CA GLY A 41 9.45 20.63 -2.71
C GLY A 41 8.09 20.28 -2.11
N MET A 42 7.87 19.01 -1.77
CA MET A 42 6.64 18.55 -1.13
C MET A 42 6.80 18.48 0.39
N ASP A 43 5.84 19.04 1.13
CA ASP A 43 5.76 18.87 2.58
C ASP A 43 5.28 17.45 2.92
N PRO A 44 6.09 16.59 3.57
CA PRO A 44 5.72 15.23 3.91
C PRO A 44 4.47 15.09 4.80
N GLN A 45 4.12 16.15 5.55
CA GLN A 45 2.95 16.18 6.41
C GLN A 45 1.71 16.75 5.73
N SER A 46 1.84 17.18 4.47
CA SER A 46 0.72 17.74 3.72
C SER A 46 -0.40 16.71 3.54
N PRO A 47 -1.67 17.09 3.78
CA PRO A 47 -2.83 16.24 3.48
C PRO A 47 -2.97 15.98 1.96
N GLU A 48 -2.23 16.71 1.13
CA GLU A 48 -2.20 16.48 -0.31
C GLU A 48 -1.44 15.22 -0.72
N ILE A 49 -0.67 14.61 0.19
CA ILE A 49 0.09 13.40 -0.09
C ILE A 49 -0.68 12.17 0.39
N LEU A 50 -0.89 11.23 -0.53
CA LEU A 50 -1.45 9.93 -0.22
C LEU A 50 -0.33 8.90 -0.10
N TYR A 51 -0.28 8.18 1.02
CA TYR A 51 0.72 7.13 1.26
C TYR A 51 0.10 5.74 1.13
N ARG A 52 0.75 4.86 0.37
CA ARG A 52 0.38 3.46 0.19
C ARG A 52 1.54 2.56 0.56
N TRP A 53 1.26 1.60 1.43
CA TRP A 53 2.16 0.46 1.65
C TRP A 53 1.79 -0.73 0.78
N SER A 54 2.80 -1.46 0.33
CA SER A 54 2.67 -2.78 -0.26
C SER A 54 3.76 -3.68 0.32
N VAL A 55 3.41 -4.94 0.62
CA VAL A 55 4.36 -5.94 1.11
C VAL A 55 4.26 -7.19 0.26
N LYS A 56 5.29 -7.50 -0.52
CA LYS A 56 5.40 -8.76 -1.28
C LYS A 56 6.22 -9.75 -0.45
N HIS A 57 5.80 -11.00 -0.39
CA HIS A 57 6.49 -12.03 0.39
C HIS A 57 7.20 -13.00 -0.55
N HIS A 58 8.45 -13.33 -0.26
CA HIS A 58 9.24 -14.30 -1.03
C HIS A 58 10.12 -15.12 -0.08
N ASP A 59 9.94 -16.44 -0.02
CA ASP A 59 10.70 -17.36 0.84
C ASP A 59 10.84 -16.88 2.29
N ASP A 60 12.05 -16.51 2.74
CA ASP A 60 12.37 -15.97 4.06
C ASP A 60 12.41 -14.43 4.09
N GLU A 61 12.05 -13.78 3.00
CA GLU A 61 12.10 -12.33 2.82
C GLU A 61 10.73 -11.73 2.57
N GLN A 62 10.65 -10.42 2.79
CA GLN A 62 9.54 -9.58 2.37
C GLN A 62 10.07 -8.27 1.80
N THR A 63 9.51 -7.86 0.67
CA THR A 63 9.79 -6.56 0.05
C THR A 63 8.70 -5.60 0.47
N CYS A 64 9.08 -4.62 1.28
CA CYS A 64 8.21 -3.53 1.71
C CYS A 64 8.42 -2.33 0.77
N THR A 65 7.33 -1.83 0.20
CA THR A 65 7.33 -0.64 -0.66
C THR A 65 6.44 0.43 -0.03
N LEU A 66 7.02 1.58 0.27
CA LEU A 66 6.31 2.80 0.65
C LEU A 66 6.21 3.69 -0.59
N SER A 67 4.98 3.99 -1.01
CA SER A 67 4.70 4.90 -2.11
C SER A 67 4.01 6.15 -1.60
N ALA A 68 4.39 7.31 -2.13
CA ALA A 68 3.75 8.60 -1.90
C ALA A 68 3.24 9.14 -3.25
N PHE A 69 2.00 9.61 -3.27
CA PHE A 69 1.32 10.14 -4.46
C PHE A 69 0.80 11.55 -4.17
N TRP A 70 1.02 12.47 -5.10
CA TRP A 70 0.46 13.83 -5.10
C TRP A 70 0.02 14.19 -6.52
N GLY A 71 -0.53 15.38 -6.72
CA GLY A 71 -0.87 15.89 -8.06
C GLY A 71 -1.66 14.90 -8.92
N GLU A 72 -1.18 14.65 -10.14
CA GLU A 72 -1.85 13.77 -11.11
C GLU A 72 -1.84 12.30 -10.68
N SER A 73 -0.74 11.77 -10.14
CA SER A 73 -0.70 10.37 -9.69
C SER A 73 -1.65 10.09 -8.51
N LYS A 74 -1.89 11.09 -7.64
CA LYS A 74 -2.96 11.00 -6.62
C LYS A 74 -4.34 10.96 -7.26
N LYS A 75 -4.61 11.82 -8.26
CA LYS A 75 -5.89 11.83 -8.96
C LYS A 75 -6.16 10.50 -9.68
N GLU A 76 -5.17 9.95 -10.36
CA GLU A 76 -5.24 8.66 -11.04
C GLU A 76 -5.51 7.52 -10.04
N LEU A 77 -4.79 7.49 -8.91
CA LEU A 77 -5.04 6.49 -7.87
C LEU A 77 -6.48 6.57 -7.31
N LEU A 78 -7.02 7.79 -7.19
CA LEU A 78 -8.36 8.03 -6.67
C LEU A 78 -9.47 7.97 -7.74
N SER A 79 -9.13 7.85 -9.03
CA SER A 79 -10.13 7.82 -10.12
C SER A 79 -10.89 6.49 -10.15
N GLY A 80 -10.26 5.41 -9.69
CA GLY A 80 -10.82 4.06 -9.79
C GLY A 80 -10.61 3.39 -11.14
N GLU A 81 -9.87 4.02 -12.07
CA GLU A 81 -9.69 3.51 -13.43
C GLU A 81 -8.70 2.34 -13.50
N ASN A 82 -7.75 2.28 -12.57
CA ASN A 82 -6.68 1.29 -12.53
C ASN A 82 -6.65 0.55 -11.17
N PRO A 83 -7.68 -0.22 -10.80
CA PRO A 83 -7.70 -0.98 -9.56
C PRO A 83 -6.62 -2.06 -9.56
N LEU A 84 -5.97 -2.25 -8.40
CA LEU A 84 -5.05 -3.35 -8.19
C LEU A 84 -5.81 -4.68 -8.22
N THR A 85 -5.17 -5.72 -8.74
CA THR A 85 -5.73 -7.08 -8.79
C THR A 85 -4.70 -8.11 -8.32
N GLY A 86 -5.15 -9.35 -8.08
CA GLY A 86 -4.28 -10.48 -7.73
C GLY A 86 -3.38 -10.24 -6.51
N GLU A 87 -2.11 -10.61 -6.62
CA GLU A 87 -1.13 -10.47 -5.54
C GLU A 87 -0.94 -9.01 -5.09
N GLU A 88 -0.97 -8.05 -6.02
CA GLU A 88 -0.77 -6.64 -5.69
C GLU A 88 -1.93 -6.07 -4.88
N LEU A 89 -3.15 -6.51 -5.16
CA LEU A 89 -4.34 -6.19 -4.37
C LEU A 89 -4.21 -6.72 -2.94
N ILE A 90 -3.86 -7.99 -2.78
CA ILE A 90 -3.68 -8.61 -1.46
C ILE A 90 -2.55 -7.94 -0.69
N SER A 91 -1.43 -7.68 -1.36
CA SER A 91 -0.26 -7.01 -0.81
C SER A 91 -0.59 -5.63 -0.27
N CYS A 92 -1.32 -4.82 -1.05
CA CYS A 92 -1.77 -3.50 -0.65
C CYS A 92 -2.80 -3.57 0.49
N ALA A 93 -3.84 -4.40 0.35
CA ALA A 93 -4.91 -4.53 1.33
C ALA A 93 -4.36 -4.94 2.71
N ARG A 94 -3.48 -5.95 2.73
CA ARG A 94 -2.83 -6.43 3.97
C ARG A 94 -1.97 -5.36 4.62
N ALA A 95 -1.13 -4.69 3.84
CA ALA A 95 -0.21 -3.69 4.35
C ALA A 95 -0.93 -2.46 4.94
N ASN A 96 -2.17 -2.21 4.52
CA ASN A 96 -2.98 -1.07 4.96
C ASN A 96 -4.17 -1.45 5.86
N ALA A 97 -4.30 -2.72 6.29
CA ALA A 97 -5.46 -3.25 7.01
C ALA A 97 -5.75 -2.59 8.39
N SER A 98 -4.81 -1.81 8.92
CA SER A 98 -5.02 -1.01 10.14
C SER A 98 -5.88 0.23 9.89
N LYS A 99 -6.03 0.67 8.64
CA LYS A 99 -6.89 1.79 8.22
C LYS A 99 -8.36 1.33 8.10
N ASP A 100 -9.26 2.28 7.91
CA ASP A 100 -10.65 1.99 7.60
C ASP A 100 -10.80 1.42 6.18
N ILE A 101 -11.89 0.69 5.94
CA ILE A 101 -12.12 -0.04 4.68
C ILE A 101 -12.20 0.88 3.45
N VAL A 102 -12.75 2.10 3.60
CA VAL A 102 -12.88 3.06 2.51
C VAL A 102 -11.49 3.53 2.09
N THR A 103 -10.65 3.90 3.05
CA THR A 103 -9.26 4.27 2.77
C THR A 103 -8.48 3.12 2.13
N VAL A 104 -8.67 1.87 2.58
CA VAL A 104 -7.99 0.72 1.96
C VAL A 104 -8.46 0.50 0.52
N ALA A 105 -9.76 0.58 0.25
CA ALA A 105 -10.30 0.47 -1.11
C ALA A 105 -9.73 1.56 -2.03
N GLN A 106 -9.67 2.81 -1.56
CA GLN A 106 -9.04 3.93 -2.28
C GLN A 106 -7.56 3.65 -2.59
N LEU A 107 -6.78 3.22 -1.60
CA LEU A 107 -5.36 2.91 -1.78
C LEU A 107 -5.13 1.73 -2.75
N CYS A 108 -6.07 0.79 -2.82
CA CYS A 108 -6.08 -0.29 -3.78
C CYS A 108 -6.60 0.12 -5.17
N GLY A 109 -6.97 1.39 -5.38
CA GLY A 109 -7.40 1.90 -6.68
C GLY A 109 -8.87 1.67 -6.99
N TYR A 110 -9.73 1.48 -5.98
CA TYR A 110 -11.18 1.27 -6.16
C TYR A 110 -12.01 2.54 -5.94
N ALA A 111 -11.38 3.71 -5.76
CA ALA A 111 -12.08 4.95 -5.43
C ALA A 111 -13.08 4.74 -4.27
N SER A 112 -14.36 4.97 -4.48
CA SER A 112 -15.43 4.74 -3.49
C SER A 112 -16.08 3.34 -3.56
N ASP A 113 -15.67 2.48 -4.50
CA ASP A 113 -16.26 1.16 -4.73
C ASP A 113 -15.74 0.10 -3.75
N VAL A 114 -16.25 0.16 -2.52
CA VAL A 114 -15.91 -0.80 -1.45
C VAL A 114 -16.39 -2.22 -1.77
N ASP A 115 -17.53 -2.35 -2.44
CA ASP A 115 -18.11 -3.66 -2.77
C ASP A 115 -17.28 -4.36 -3.85
N GLY A 116 -16.89 -3.63 -4.91
CA GLY A 116 -15.96 -4.12 -5.92
C GLY A 116 -14.59 -4.47 -5.33
N PHE A 117 -14.06 -3.63 -4.43
CA PHE A 117 -12.82 -3.93 -3.70
C PHE A 117 -12.92 -5.27 -2.96
N ARG A 118 -14.01 -5.50 -2.23
CA ARG A 118 -14.22 -6.74 -1.47
C ARG A 118 -14.38 -7.95 -2.35
N ALA A 119 -15.14 -7.83 -3.44
CA ALA A 119 -15.33 -8.91 -4.39
C ALA A 119 -13.99 -9.34 -4.99
N ALA A 120 -13.20 -8.38 -5.49
CA ALA A 120 -11.90 -8.64 -6.06
C ALA A 120 -10.89 -9.15 -5.02
N LEU A 121 -10.94 -8.67 -3.77
CA LEU A 121 -10.06 -9.16 -2.71
C LEU A 121 -10.38 -10.62 -2.36
N LYS A 122 -11.66 -10.97 -2.23
CA LYS A 122 -12.09 -12.36 -2.02
C LYS A 122 -11.63 -13.27 -3.16
N GLU A 123 -11.82 -12.83 -4.40
CA GLU A 123 -11.40 -13.55 -5.60
C GLU A 123 -9.89 -13.77 -5.61
N ALA A 124 -9.10 -12.70 -5.41
CA ALA A 124 -7.64 -12.79 -5.38
C ALA A 124 -7.16 -13.77 -4.30
N MET A 125 -7.76 -13.74 -3.10
CA MET A 125 -7.40 -14.65 -2.02
C MET A 125 -7.72 -16.11 -2.36
N ALA A 126 -8.87 -16.36 -2.98
CA ALA A 126 -9.25 -17.69 -3.45
C ALA A 126 -8.29 -18.22 -4.52
N THR A 127 -7.92 -17.40 -5.50
CA THR A 127 -6.95 -17.76 -6.56
C THR A 127 -5.59 -18.12 -5.98
N MET A 128 -5.16 -17.46 -4.91
CA MET A 128 -3.86 -17.69 -4.27
C MET A 128 -3.88 -18.78 -3.20
N GLY A 129 -5.02 -19.45 -2.97
CA GLY A 129 -5.16 -20.48 -1.94
C GLY A 129 -4.98 -19.94 -0.52
N MET A 130 -5.30 -18.66 -0.29
CA MET A 130 -5.11 -17.98 0.99
C MET A 130 -6.40 -17.96 1.80
N GLU A 131 -6.29 -18.21 3.11
CA GLU A 131 -7.46 -18.18 3.99
C GLU A 131 -7.96 -16.75 4.26
N VAL A 132 -9.28 -16.60 4.20
CA VAL A 132 -10.03 -15.34 4.40
C VAL A 132 -9.77 -14.72 5.78
N GLU A 133 -9.44 -15.53 6.79
CA GLU A 133 -9.16 -15.08 8.16
C GLU A 133 -8.08 -13.98 8.21
N SER A 134 -7.08 -14.06 7.34
CA SER A 134 -5.96 -13.10 7.32
C SER A 134 -6.38 -11.66 6.99
N LEU A 135 -7.54 -11.45 6.35
CA LEU A 135 -8.08 -10.15 5.96
C LEU A 135 -9.58 -10.01 6.29
N GLN A 136 -10.09 -10.81 7.23
CA GLN A 136 -11.51 -10.91 7.55
C GLN A 136 -12.16 -9.56 7.87
N LYS A 137 -11.44 -8.70 8.60
CA LYS A 137 -11.89 -7.33 8.95
C LYS A 137 -12.21 -6.48 7.71
N LEU A 138 -11.52 -6.70 6.59
CA LEU A 138 -11.76 -5.97 5.35
C LEU A 138 -12.92 -6.58 4.53
N ILE A 139 -13.24 -7.85 4.79
CA ILE A 139 -14.12 -8.67 3.95
C ILE A 139 -15.54 -8.80 4.52
N GLN A 140 -15.72 -8.74 5.84
CA GLN A 140 -16.96 -9.12 6.53
C GLN A 140 -17.77 -7.99 7.19
N ASN A 141 -17.68 -6.74 6.71
CA ASN A 141 -18.48 -5.62 7.27
C ASN A 141 -19.59 -5.14 6.33
#